data_AF-A0A660N227-F1
#
_entry.id   AF-A0A660N227-F1
#
_cell.length_a   1.000
_cell.length_b   1.000
_cell.length_c   1.000
_cell.angle_alpha   90.00
_cell.angle_beta   90.00
_cell.angle_gamma   90.00
#
_symmetry.space_group_name_H-M   'P 1'
#
loop_
_entity.id
_entity.type
_entity.pdbx_description
1 polymer ?
#
loop_
_entity_poly.entity_id
_entity_poly.type
_entity_poly.pdbx_seq_one_letter_code
_entity_poly.pdbx_strand_id
1 'polypeptide(L)'
;WGVTCEIRDYRENIQPPQKHPSAEECPLDWGGSFSLEPTGRTVVDCRGDTDSIENSPKLAYGKTVYGKGWQCTSRQDGVLCKNRSGHGFHINRIRQQLF
;
A
#
# COMPACT_ATOMS: atom_id res chain seq x y z
N TRP A 1 -5.27 14.15 2.44
CA TRP A 1 -4.40 13.27 3.24
C TRP A 1 -4.93 11.85 3.11
N GLY A 2 -4.38 11.12 2.14
CA GLY A 2 -4.57 9.69 2.00
C GLY A 2 -3.81 8.89 3.05
N VAL A 3 -3.52 7.64 2.72
CA VAL A 3 -2.68 6.72 3.48
C VAL A 3 -1.65 6.08 2.56
N THR A 4 -0.44 5.88 3.05
CA THR A 4 0.61 5.11 2.37
C THR A 4 0.92 3.89 3.21
N CYS A 5 1.01 2.73 2.57
CA CYS A 5 1.37 1.47 3.22
C CYS A 5 2.54 0.84 2.49
N GLU A 6 3.55 0.45 3.26
CA GLU A 6 4.76 -0.17 2.76
C GLU A 6 4.92 -1.58 3.28
N ILE A 7 5.43 -2.46 2.42
CA ILE A 7 5.73 -3.84 2.73
C ILE A 7 7.18 -4.16 2.40
N ARG A 8 7.82 -4.98 3.25
CA ARG A 8 9.21 -5.45 3.10
C ARG A 8 9.24 -6.97 3.02
N ASP A 9 10.34 -7.50 2.48
CA ASP A 9 10.54 -8.94 2.26
C ASP A 9 9.38 -9.59 1.49
N TYR A 10 8.86 -8.90 0.49
CA TYR A 10 7.73 -9.35 -0.32
C TYR A 10 8.21 -9.95 -1.64
N ARG A 11 7.36 -10.80 -2.22
CA ARG A 11 7.48 -11.19 -3.63
C ARG A 11 6.52 -10.35 -4.44
N GLU A 12 7.03 -9.54 -5.36
CA GLU A 12 6.19 -8.73 -6.24
C GLU A 12 5.21 -9.60 -7.02
N ASN A 13 3.91 -9.30 -6.91
CA ASN A 13 2.81 -9.99 -7.58
C ASN A 13 1.54 -9.13 -7.66
N ILE A 14 1.70 -7.86 -8.04
CA ILE A 14 0.61 -6.89 -8.10
C ILE A 14 -0.49 -7.34 -9.06
N GLN A 15 -1.73 -7.35 -8.56
CA GLN A 15 -2.91 -7.75 -9.32
C GLN A 15 -4.01 -6.69 -9.21
N PRO A 16 -4.60 -6.24 -10.33
CA PRO A 16 -4.21 -6.55 -11.71
C PRO A 16 -2.79 -6.04 -12.02
N PRO A 17 -2.09 -6.65 -13.00
CA PRO A 17 -0.75 -6.21 -13.39
C PRO A 17 -0.75 -4.72 -13.70
N GLN A 18 0.16 -3.99 -13.08
CA GLN A 18 0.40 -2.57 -13.38
C GLN A 18 1.57 -2.48 -14.36
N LYS A 19 1.60 -1.41 -15.16
CA LYS A 19 2.76 -1.11 -15.99
C LYS A 19 3.93 -0.81 -15.05
N HIS A 20 4.96 -1.65 -15.07
CA HIS A 20 6.20 -1.36 -14.36
C HIS A 20 6.81 -0.07 -14.94
N PRO A 21 7.18 0.91 -14.10
CA PRO A 21 7.82 2.13 -14.58
C PRO A 21 9.16 1.82 -15.24
N SER A 22 9.53 2.60 -16.24
CA SER A 22 10.90 2.58 -16.78
C SER A 22 11.91 3.05 -15.72
N ALA A 23 13.19 2.76 -15.93
CA ALA A 23 14.25 3.21 -15.04
C ALA A 23 14.36 4.74 -14.94
N GLU A 24 13.93 5.47 -15.98
CA GLU A 24 13.85 6.94 -15.96
C GLU A 24 12.65 7.45 -15.14
N GLU A 25 11.51 6.75 -15.22
CA GLU A 25 10.29 7.06 -14.44
C GLU A 25 10.44 6.68 -12.96
N CYS A 26 11.17 5.60 -12.67
CA CYS A 26 11.46 5.14 -11.32
C CYS A 26 12.90 4.60 -11.24
N PRO A 27 13.88 5.44 -10.86
CA PRO A 27 15.26 5.00 -10.68
C PRO A 27 15.50 4.28 -9.34
N LEU A 28 14.47 4.16 -8.50
CA LEU A 28 14.48 3.55 -7.16
C LEU A 28 13.64 2.27 -7.16
N ASP A 29 13.18 1.83 -5.98
CA ASP A 29 12.34 0.65 -5.85
C ASP A 29 10.88 0.96 -6.21
N TRP A 30 10.24 -0.02 -6.84
CA TRP A 30 8.82 -0.01 -7.15
C TRP A 30 8.18 -1.30 -6.68
N GLY A 31 6.88 -1.26 -6.41
CA GLY A 31 6.10 -2.44 -6.05
C GLY A 31 5.99 -2.72 -4.55
N GLY A 32 6.65 -1.94 -3.70
CA GLY A 32 6.63 -2.10 -2.24
C GLY A 32 5.80 -1.07 -1.47
N SER A 33 5.43 0.03 -2.12
CA SER A 33 4.74 1.17 -1.50
C SER A 33 3.42 1.47 -2.23
N PHE A 34 2.35 1.60 -1.46
CA PHE A 34 0.98 1.72 -1.96
C PHE A 34 0.26 2.89 -1.31
N SER A 35 -0.17 3.85 -2.12
CA SER A 35 -0.90 5.03 -1.65
C SER A 35 -2.38 5.00 -2.05
N LEU A 36 -3.23 5.45 -1.12
CA LEU A 36 -4.66 5.53 -1.30
C LEU A 36 -5.20 6.87 -0.80
N GLU A 37 -5.70 7.66 -1.74
CA GLU A 37 -6.42 8.90 -1.44
C GLU A 37 -7.89 8.61 -1.03
N PRO A 38 -8.60 9.59 -0.44
CA PRO A 38 -9.99 9.44 -0.04
C PRO A 38 -10.97 9.02 -1.14
N THR A 39 -10.57 9.18 -2.41
CA THR A 39 -11.27 8.75 -3.62
C THR A 39 -10.25 8.41 -4.70
N GLY A 40 -10.62 7.59 -5.68
CA GLY A 40 -9.75 7.20 -6.80
C GLY A 40 -8.99 5.90 -6.55
N ARG A 41 -8.22 5.45 -7.54
CA ARG A 41 -7.52 4.16 -7.49
C ARG A 41 -6.27 4.23 -6.61
N THR A 42 -5.83 3.06 -6.13
CA THR A 42 -4.51 2.91 -5.51
C THR A 42 -3.40 3.24 -6.50
N VAL A 43 -2.35 3.90 -6.01
CA VAL A 43 -1.10 4.16 -6.73
C VAL A 43 -0.02 3.28 -6.14
N VAL A 44 0.80 2.66 -6.99
CA VAL A 44 2.02 1.97 -6.59
C VAL A 44 3.16 2.95 -6.74
N ASP A 45 3.69 3.40 -5.61
CA ASP A 45 4.64 4.50 -5.56
C ASP A 45 6.05 4.01 -5.92
N CYS A 46 6.79 4.86 -6.63
CA CYS A 46 8.24 4.75 -6.73
C CYS A 46 8.84 5.33 -5.45
N ARG A 47 9.50 4.50 -4.64
CA ARG A 47 10.08 4.89 -3.35
C ARG A 47 11.41 4.17 -3.15
N GLY A 48 12.38 4.86 -2.53
CA GLY A 48 13.68 4.28 -2.18
C GLY A 48 13.89 4.25 -0.67
N ASP A 49 15.14 4.41 -0.26
CA ASP A 49 15.66 4.09 1.08
C ASP A 49 15.04 4.86 2.27
N THR A 50 14.29 5.94 2.02
CA THR A 50 13.81 6.84 3.07
C THR A 50 12.32 6.68 3.29
N ASP A 51 11.90 5.65 4.02
CA ASP A 51 10.45 5.41 4.14
C ASP A 51 9.94 4.61 5.34
N SER A 52 10.81 4.29 6.30
CA SER A 52 10.32 4.00 7.65
C SER A 52 10.63 5.17 8.56
N ILE A 53 9.60 5.88 9.03
CA ILE A 53 9.71 6.56 10.31
C ILE A 53 10.00 5.46 11.33
N GLU A 54 11.26 5.39 11.73
CA GLU A 54 11.73 4.52 12.80
C GLU A 54 10.81 4.77 14.00
N ASN A 55 10.14 3.72 14.48
CA ASN A 55 9.13 3.76 15.55
C ASN A 55 7.70 4.19 15.16
N SER A 56 7.30 4.08 13.90
CA SER A 56 5.87 4.14 13.55
C SER A 56 5.04 3.16 14.40
N PRO A 57 3.92 3.59 15.01
CA PRO A 57 3.06 2.71 15.79
C PRO A 57 2.64 1.49 14.97
N LYS A 58 2.98 0.30 15.47
CA LYS A 58 2.58 -0.97 14.83
C LYS A 58 1.08 -1.17 15.04
N LEU A 59 0.34 -1.29 13.95
CA LEU A 59 -1.08 -1.61 14.02
C LEU A 59 -1.27 -3.10 14.29
N ALA A 60 -1.66 -3.44 15.54
CA ALA A 60 -1.93 -4.82 15.94
C ALA A 60 -3.01 -5.46 15.06
N TYR A 61 -2.94 -6.79 14.90
CA TYR A 61 -3.96 -7.53 14.16
C TYR A 61 -5.37 -7.31 14.73
N GLY A 62 -6.35 -7.23 13.83
CA GLY A 62 -7.74 -6.89 14.13
C GLY A 62 -8.00 -5.40 14.34
N LYS A 63 -6.96 -4.56 14.40
CA LYS A 63 -7.13 -3.10 14.57
C LYS A 63 -7.31 -2.41 13.22
N THR A 64 -8.10 -1.35 13.24
CA THR A 64 -8.40 -0.51 12.09
C THR A 64 -7.98 0.92 12.39
N VAL A 65 -7.26 1.52 11.44
CA VAL A 65 -7.02 2.97 11.39
C VAL A 65 -7.88 3.59 10.31
N TYR A 66 -8.24 4.84 10.49
CA TYR A 66 -9.12 5.57 9.57
C TYR A 66 -8.63 7.00 9.42
N GLY A 67 -8.84 7.54 8.23
CA GLY A 67 -8.66 8.95 7.92
C GLY A 67 -9.89 9.49 7.20
N LYS A 68 -9.76 10.67 6.59
CA LYS A 68 -10.87 11.34 5.92
C LYS A 68 -11.21 10.63 4.60
N GLY A 69 -12.07 9.60 4.66
CA GLY A 69 -12.57 8.88 3.48
C GLY A 69 -11.75 7.64 3.10
N TRP A 70 -10.90 7.14 4.00
CA TRP A 70 -10.21 5.86 3.85
C TRP A 70 -10.12 5.16 5.20
N GLN A 71 -9.98 3.83 5.17
CA GLN A 71 -9.71 3.01 6.33
C GLN A 71 -8.76 1.87 5.97
N CYS A 72 -7.93 1.45 6.92
CA CYS A 72 -7.04 0.32 6.79
C CYS A 72 -7.15 -0.59 8.01
N THR A 73 -7.34 -1.89 7.78
CA THR A 73 -7.41 -2.91 8.82
C THR A 73 -6.20 -3.82 8.73
N SER A 74 -5.46 -3.94 9.83
CA SER A 74 -4.40 -4.95 9.97
C SER A 74 -5.05 -6.31 10.25
N ARG A 75 -4.96 -7.25 9.31
CA ARG A 75 -5.48 -8.61 9.45
C ARG A 75 -4.31 -9.60 9.46
N GLN A 76 -4.56 -10.80 9.97
CA GLN A 76 -3.55 -11.87 9.98
C GLN A 76 -3.13 -12.27 8.56
N ASP A 77 -4.03 -12.12 7.58
CA ASP A 77 -3.81 -12.41 6.17
C ASP A 77 -3.35 -11.18 5.35
N GLY A 78 -3.09 -10.03 5.98
CA GLY A 78 -2.58 -8.84 5.31
C GLY A 78 -3.23 -7.53 5.77
N VAL A 79 -2.78 -6.42 5.21
CA VAL A 79 -3.39 -5.11 5.42
C VAL A 79 -4.44 -4.89 4.33
N LEU A 80 -5.67 -4.62 4.74
CA LEU A 80 -6.77 -4.26 3.83
C LEU A 80 -7.08 -2.77 3.98
N CYS A 81 -6.80 -1.98 2.95
CA CYS A 81 -7.17 -0.59 2.85
C CYS A 81 -8.29 -0.38 1.83
N LYS A 82 -9.22 0.51 2.12
CA LYS A 82 -10.26 0.93 1.19
C LYS A 82 -10.61 2.40 1.37
N ASN A 83 -11.01 3.05 0.28
CA ASN A 83 -11.50 4.42 0.29
C ASN A 83 -13.01 4.48 0.05
N ARG A 84 -13.57 5.69 0.17
CA ARG A 84 -15.02 5.90 0.08
C ARG A 84 -15.59 5.66 -1.32
N SER A 85 -14.75 5.67 -2.36
CA SER A 85 -15.14 5.32 -3.73
C SER A 85 -15.09 3.82 -4.02
N GLY A 86 -14.71 2.99 -3.03
CA GLY A 86 -14.67 1.53 -3.16
C GLY A 86 -13.35 0.97 -3.68
N HIS A 87 -12.33 1.82 -3.89
CA HIS A 87 -11.01 1.39 -4.30
C HIS A 87 -10.09 1.12 -3.11
N GLY A 88 -9.05 0.33 -3.31
CA GLY A 88 -8.07 0.04 -2.28
C GLY A 88 -7.19 -1.15 -2.61
N PHE A 89 -6.67 -1.76 -1.56
CA PHE A 89 -5.72 -2.85 -1.69
C PHE A 89 -5.77 -3.82 -0.51
N HIS A 90 -5.41 -5.07 -0.77
CA HIS A 90 -5.15 -6.10 0.22
C HIS A 90 -3.75 -6.67 -0.01
N ILE A 91 -2.82 -6.32 0.89
CA ILE A 91 -1.40 -6.62 0.72
C ILE A 91 -0.77 -7.40 1.88
N ASN A 92 0.12 -8.32 1.56
CA ASN A 92 1.03 -9.03 2.46
C ASN A 92 2.30 -9.45 1.68
N ARG A 93 3.21 -10.19 2.33
CA ARG A 93 4.49 -10.63 1.70
C ARG A 93 4.34 -11.48 0.42
N ILE A 94 3.18 -12.07 0.19
CA ILE A 94 2.89 -12.97 -0.94
C ILE A 94 1.64 -12.56 -1.75
N ARG A 95 1.02 -11.41 -1.46
CA ARG A 95 -0.21 -10.94 -2.12
C ARG A 95 -0.15 -9.44 -2.24
N GLN A 96 -0.39 -8.92 -3.44
CA GLN A 96 -0.53 -7.50 -3.70
C GLN A 96 -1.78 -7.24 -4.54
N GLN A 97 -2.97 -7.36 -3.94
CA GLN A 97 -4.24 -7.21 -4.67
C GLN A 97 -4.76 -5.78 -4.58
N LEU A 98 -5.05 -5.15 -5.71
CA LEU A 98 -5.70 -3.85 -5.85
C LEU A 98 -7.16 -4.02 -6.32
N PHE A 99 -8.04 -3.08 -5.97
CA PHE A 99 -9.44 -3.02 -6.40
C PHE A 99 -9.96 -1.58 -6.45
#